data_AF-A0A0F8YU52-F1
#
_entry.id   AF-A0A0F8YU52-F1
#
_cell.length_a   1.000
_cell.length_b   1.000
_cell.length_c   1.000
_cell.angle_alpha   90.00
_cell.angle_beta   90.00
_cell.angle_gamma   90.00
#
_symmetry.space_group_name_H-M   'P 1'
#
loop_
_entity.id
_entity.type
_entity.pdbx_description
1 polymer ?
#
loop_
_entity_poly.entity_id
_entity_poly.type
_entity_poly.pdbx_seq_one_letter_code
_entity_poly.pdbx_strand_id
1 'polypeptide(L)' 'MSILHDWTPTVRIHALANKVLAVAATRIEGTWAAYCDAVPGESHGVELNAVLANGDKLMEEVARVLFPMFKDLPYAR' A
#
# COMPACT_ATOMS: atom_id res chain seq x y z
N MET A 1 -0.16 -22.03 24.37
CA MET A 1 -0.89 -21.96 23.10
C MET A 1 -1.26 -20.49 22.90
N SER A 2 -0.44 -19.70 22.21
CA SER A 2 -0.67 -18.26 22.06
C SER A 2 -1.69 -18.02 20.96
N ILE A 3 -2.76 -17.32 21.32
CA ILE A 3 -3.80 -16.87 20.38
C ILE A 3 -3.15 -15.76 19.54
N LEU A 4 -2.66 -16.09 18.35
CA LEU A 4 -2.33 -15.08 17.36
C LEU A 4 -3.67 -14.47 16.96
N HIS A 5 -3.94 -13.24 17.41
CA HIS A 5 -5.02 -12.45 16.83
C HIS A 5 -4.74 -12.34 15.33
N ASP A 6 -5.70 -12.69 14.48
CA ASP A 6 -5.60 -12.53 13.03
C ASP A 6 -5.41 -11.05 12.70
N TRP A 7 -4.16 -10.63 12.56
CA TRP A 7 -3.82 -9.28 12.19
C TRP A 7 -4.18 -9.08 10.72
N THR A 8 -4.97 -8.04 10.42
CA THR A 8 -5.37 -7.71 9.06
C THR A 8 -4.72 -6.40 8.62
N PRO A 9 -3.98 -6.38 7.49
CA PRO A 9 -3.39 -5.16 6.98
C PRO A 9 -4.48 -4.14 6.61
N THR A 10 -4.25 -2.88 6.95
CA THR A 10 -5.02 -1.78 6.39
C THR A 10 -4.44 -1.46 5.02
N VAL A 11 -5.25 -1.65 3.98
CA VAL A 11 -4.87 -1.36 2.59
C VAL A 11 -5.59 -0.10 2.10
N ARG A 12 -4.88 0.76 1.37
CA ARG A 12 -5.43 1.96 0.73
C ARG A 12 -4.92 2.06 -0.70
N ILE A 13 -5.78 2.56 -1.59
CA ILE A 13 -5.50 2.70 -3.02
C ILE A 13 -5.54 4.19 -3.36
N HIS A 14 -4.63 4.61 -4.25
CA HIS A 14 -4.64 5.92 -4.88
C HIS A 14 -4.33 5.75 -6.37
N ALA A 15 -5.31 6.05 -7.23
CA ALA A 15 -5.11 6.02 -8.68
C ALA A 15 -4.42 7.30 -9.14
N LEU A 16 -3.19 7.20 -9.64
CA LEU A 16 -2.48 8.35 -10.24
C LEU A 16 -2.98 8.61 -11.67
N ALA A 17 -3.36 7.54 -12.38
CA ALA A 17 -4.04 7.54 -13.66
C ALA A 17 -4.86 6.25 -13.78
N ASN A 18 -5.66 6.10 -14.85
CA ASN A 18 -6.44 4.87 -15.03
C ASN A 18 -5.57 3.60 -15.02
N LYS A 19 -4.39 3.68 -15.63
CA LYS A 19 -3.42 2.58 -15.77
C LYS A 19 -2.21 2.68 -14.84
N VAL A 20 -2.27 3.52 -13.80
CA VAL A 20 -1.18 3.68 -12.83
C VAL A 20 -1.77 3.75 -11.43
N LEU A 21 -1.41 2.76 -10.61
CA LEU A 21 -2.01 2.57 -9.30
C LEU A 21 -0.95 2.59 -8.21
N ALA A 22 -1.15 3.44 -7.21
CA ALA A 22 -0.40 3.40 -5.97
C ALA A 22 -1.22 2.68 -4.89
N VAL A 23 -0.59 1.77 -4.15
CA VAL A 23 -1.24 1.00 -3.09
C VAL A 23 -0.38 1.03 -1.84
N ALA A 24 -0.97 1.41 -0.71
CA ALA A 24 -0.34 1.40 0.60
C ALA A 24 -0.91 0.28 1.48
N ALA A 25 -0.03 -0.35 2.25
CA ALA A 25 -0.40 -1.37 3.22
C ALA A 25 0.36 -1.18 4.54
N THR A 26 -0.34 -1.29 5.67
CA THR A 26 0.30 -1.50 6.97
C THR A 26 0.91 -2.89 7.04
N ARG A 27 1.84 -3.09 7.97
CA ARG A 27 2.54 -4.36 8.25
C ARG A 27 2.37 -4.74 9.73
N ILE A 28 2.63 -6.02 10.05
CA ILE A 28 2.43 -6.55 11.40
C ILE A 28 3.32 -5.86 12.44
N GLU A 29 4.47 -5.34 12.02
CA GLU A 29 5.42 -4.60 12.85
C GLU A 29 4.99 -3.14 13.13
N GLY A 30 3.78 -2.73 12.71
CA GLY A 30 3.27 -1.38 12.92
C GLY A 30 3.87 -0.34 11.97
N THR A 31 4.60 -0.77 10.94
CA THR A 31 5.10 0.08 9.85
C THR A 31 4.15 0.04 8.66
N TRP A 32 4.38 0.89 7.67
CA TRP A 32 3.65 0.83 6.40
C TRP A 32 4.56 1.17 5.21
N ALA A 33 4.18 0.68 4.04
CA ALA A 33 4.84 1.03 2.78
C ALA A 33 3.78 1.33 1.72
N ALA A 34 4.20 2.03 0.67
CA ALA A 34 3.40 2.22 -0.53
C ALA A 34 4.18 1.76 -1.75
N TYR A 35 3.46 1.21 -2.71
CA TYR A 35 3.99 0.64 -3.94
C TYR A 35 3.23 1.25 -5.10
N CYS A 36 3.88 1.40 -6.24
CA CYS A 36 3.26 1.93 -7.45
C CYS A 36 3.66 1.08 -8.64
N ASP A 37 2.70 0.82 -9.52
CA ASP A 37 2.96 0.14 -10.79
C ASP A 37 1.92 0.51 -11.84
N ALA A 38 2.21 0.14 -13.08
CA ALA A 38 1.24 0.09 -14.15
C ALA A 38 0.22 -1.03 -13.90
N VAL A 39 -1.03 -0.76 -14.25
CA VAL A 39 -2.14 -1.72 -14.13
C VAL A 39 -2.99 -1.72 -15.39
N PRO A 40 -3.79 -2.78 -15.65
CA PRO A 40 -4.73 -2.80 -16.77
C PRO A 40 -5.71 -1.62 -16.77
N GLY A 41 -6.15 -1.20 -15.57
CA GLY A 41 -7.09 -0.10 -15.36
C GLY A 41 -8.54 -0.53 -15.55
N GLU A 42 -8.84 -1.79 -15.24
CA GLU A 42 -10.17 -2.38 -15.35
C GLU A 42 -10.84 -2.45 -13.99
N SER A 43 -10.10 -2.88 -12.96
CA SER A 43 -10.63 -2.99 -11.59
C SER A 43 -9.52 -2.84 -10.55
N HIS A 44 -9.34 -1.61 -10.06
CA HIS A 44 -8.30 -1.29 -9.06
C HIS A 44 -8.43 -2.12 -7.77
N GLY A 45 -9.64 -2.55 -7.41
CA GLY A 45 -9.88 -3.42 -6.26
C GLY A 45 -9.28 -4.83 -6.42
N VAL A 46 -9.18 -5.32 -7.65
CA VAL A 46 -8.54 -6.61 -7.96
C VAL A 46 -7.04 -6.42 -8.20
N GLU A 47 -6.68 -5.34 -8.91
CA GLU A 47 -5.31 -5.04 -9.33
C GLU A 47 -4.39 -4.70 -8.15
N LEU A 48 -4.92 -4.23 -7.02
CA LEU A 48 -4.13 -3.84 -5.85
C LEU A 48 -3.18 -4.94 -5.38
N ASN A 49 -3.58 -6.21 -5.50
CA ASN A 49 -2.78 -7.35 -5.04
C ASN A 49 -1.52 -7.51 -5.91
N ALA A 50 -1.63 -7.24 -7.20
CA ALA A 50 -0.48 -7.28 -8.12
C ALA A 50 0.51 -6.14 -7.81
N VAL A 51 0.00 -4.94 -7.50
CA VAL A 51 0.85 -3.80 -7.11
C VAL A 51 1.55 -4.05 -5.77
N LEU A 52 0.86 -4.63 -4.77
CA LEU A 52 1.49 -4.99 -3.49
C LEU A 52 2.57 -6.08 -3.64
N ALA A 53 2.40 -6.98 -4.60
CA ALA A 53 3.33 -8.09 -4.83
C ALA A 53 4.55 -7.68 -5.67
N ASN A 54 4.36 -6.84 -6.68
CA ASN A 54 5.37 -6.60 -7.73
C ASN A 54 5.73 -5.12 -7.93
N GLY A 55 4.91 -4.19 -7.43
CA GLY A 55 5.11 -2.78 -7.68
C GLY A 55 6.36 -2.22 -7.01
N ASP A 56 6.85 -1.12 -7.55
CA ASP A 56 8.02 -0.45 -6.99
C ASP A 56 7.63 0.29 -5.72
N LYS A 57 8.39 0.03 -4.64
CA LYS A 57 8.21 0.75 -3.37
C LYS A 57 8.51 2.23 -3.60
N LEU A 58 7.55 3.07 -3.26
CA LEU A 58 7.68 4.52 -3.37
C LEU A 58 8.67 5.06 -2.34
N MET A 59 9.30 6.19 -2.66
CA MET A 59 10.02 6.96 -1.66
C MET A 59 9.05 7.50 -0.61
N GLU A 60 9.50 7.55 0.65
CA GLU A 60 8.67 7.92 1.79
C GLU A 60 7.97 9.29 1.60
N GLU A 61 8.69 10.26 1.07
CA GLU A 61 8.19 11.62 0.81
C GLU A 61 6.97 11.60 -0.11
N VAL A 62 7.02 10.84 -1.20
CA VAL A 62 5.90 10.68 -2.15
C VAL A 62 4.78 9.87 -1.52
N ALA A 63 5.10 8.78 -0.83
CA ALA A 63 4.11 7.94 -0.16
C ALA A 63 3.27 8.75 0.85
N ARG A 64 3.91 9.62 1.64
CA ARG A 64 3.24 10.47 2.64
C ARG A 64 2.30 11.50 2.02
N VAL A 65 2.64 12.01 0.82
CA VAL A 65 1.74 12.90 0.06
C VAL A 65 0.49 12.14 -0.42
N LEU A 66 0.67 10.92 -0.94
CA LEU A 66 -0.44 10.12 -1.49
C LEU A 66 -1.33 9.48 -0.42
N PHE A 67 -0.76 9.14 0.74
CA PHE A 67 -1.44 8.42 1.82
C PHE A 67 -1.31 9.16 3.17
N PRO A 68 -1.86 10.37 3.30
CA PRO A 68 -1.70 11.20 4.51
C PRO A 68 -2.37 10.60 5.76
N MET A 69 -3.26 9.62 5.60
CA MET A 69 -3.88 8.90 6.71
C MET A 69 -2.88 8.07 7.53
N PHE A 70 -1.68 7.80 7.00
CA PHE A 70 -0.62 7.07 7.70
C PHE A 70 0.50 7.99 8.22
N LYS A 71 0.26 9.30 8.31
CA LYS A 71 1.28 10.28 8.75
C LYS A 71 1.92 9.93 10.11
N ASP A 72 1.14 9.36 11.02
CA ASP A 72 1.56 9.03 12.39
C ASP A 72 2.19 7.63 12.50
N LEU A 73 2.25 6.87 11.41
CA LEU A 73 2.88 5.55 11.36
C LEU A 73 4.30 5.63 10.75
N PRO A 74 5.25 4.84 11.28
CA PRO A 74 6.60 4.77 10.72
C PRO A 74 6.57 4.13 9.33
N TYR A 75 7.28 4.76 8.39
CA TYR A 75 7.45 4.18 7.06
C TYR A 75 8.43 3.01 7.13
N ALA A 76 8.09 1.90 6.49
CA ALA A 76 8.93 0.72 6.46
C ALA A 76 10.21 1.06 5.68
N ARG A 77 11.37 0.64 6.19
CA ARG A 77 12.65 0.79 5.49
C ARG A 77 12.81 -0.23 4.37
#